data_AF-A0A444LNL6-F1
#
_entry.id   AF-A0A444LNL6-F1
#
_cell.length_a   1.000
_cell.length_b   1.000
_cell.length_c   1.000
_cell.angle_alpha   90.00
_cell.angle_beta   90.00
_cell.angle_gamma   90.00
#
_symmetry.space_group_name_H-M   'P 1'
#
loop_
_entity.id
_entity.type
_entity.pdbx_description
1 polymer ?
#
loop_
_entity_poly.entity_id
_entity_poly.type
_entity_poly.pdbx_seq_one_letter_code
_entity_poly.pdbx_strand_id
1 'polypeptide(L)' 'MESHGRGGLGASVIHQRMYCLICGADPDTFEGGDPKIAYHVIRNSQNIAKQYWSADIEPYPPTRRFNWP' A
#
# COMPACT_ATOMS: atom_id res chain seq x y z
N MET A 1 -14.01 14.85 31.93
CA MET A 1 -13.85 15.52 30.62
C MET A 1 -12.82 14.72 29.84
N GLU A 2 -13.26 13.58 29.29
CA GLU A 2 -12.42 12.60 28.61
C GLU A 2 -12.28 12.97 27.13
N SER A 3 -11.12 13.50 26.73
CA SER A 3 -10.81 13.71 25.32
C SER A 3 -10.37 12.38 24.70
N HIS A 4 -11.27 11.81 23.91
CA HIS A 4 -11.13 10.60 23.13
C HIS A 4 -10.00 10.63 22.09
N GLY A 5 -9.50 9.44 21.78
CA GLY A 5 -8.35 9.15 20.93
C GLY A 5 -8.41 9.72 19.51
N ARG A 6 -7.28 10.30 19.09
CA ARG A 6 -6.96 10.64 17.68
C ARG A 6 -5.49 10.33 17.38
N GLY A 7 -5.05 9.11 17.69
CA GLY A 7 -3.66 8.67 17.43
C GLY A 7 -3.46 7.88 16.13
N GLY A 8 -4.54 7.40 15.49
CA GLY A 8 -4.44 6.38 14.43
C GLY A 8 -4.43 6.89 12.98
N LEU A 9 -4.89 8.12 12.72
CA LEU A 9 -5.08 8.63 11.36
C LEU A 9 -3.82 9.22 10.74
N GLY A 10 -2.81 9.59 11.55
CA GLY A 10 -1.58 10.18 11.04
C GLY A 10 -0.70 9.17 10.29
N ALA A 11 -0.56 7.96 10.83
CA ALA A 11 0.27 6.93 10.22
C ALA A 11 -0.27 6.47 8.86
N SER A 12 -1.59 6.30 8.73
CA SER A 12 -2.22 5.88 7.46
C SER A 12 -2.12 6.96 6.37
N VAL A 13 -2.36 8.24 6.72
CA VAL A 13 -2.27 9.36 5.77
C VAL A 13 -0.83 9.55 5.28
N ILE A 14 0.16 9.47 6.17
CA ILE A 14 1.58 9.56 5.79
C ILE A 14 1.96 8.39 4.87
N HIS A 15 1.53 7.17 5.19
CA HIS A 15 1.84 6.00 4.38
C HIS A 15 1.20 6.09 2.99
N GLN A 16 -0.02 6.61 2.90
CA GLN A 16 -0.73 6.81 1.64
C GLN A 16 -0.03 7.83 0.74
N ARG A 17 0.40 8.97 1.28
CA ARG A 17 1.14 9.98 0.51
C ARG A 17 2.51 9.45 0.06
N MET A 18 3.21 8.75 0.96
CA MET A 18 4.49 8.11 0.63
C MET A 18 4.32 7.10 -0.52
N TYR A 19 3.26 6.30 -0.48
CA TYR A 19 2.95 5.34 -1.54
C TYR A 19 2.75 6.02 -2.90
N CYS A 20 2.03 7.15 -2.95
CA CYS A 20 1.85 7.93 -4.19
C CYS A 20 3.19 8.38 -4.76
N LEU A 21 4.07 8.95 -3.92
CA LEU A 21 5.39 9.40 -4.34
C LEU A 21 6.25 8.26 -4.89
N ILE A 22 6.27 7.10 -4.22
CA ILE A 22 7.03 5.93 -4.69
C ILE A 22 6.51 5.47 -6.06
N CYS A 23 5.20 5.51 -6.27
CA CYS A 23 4.59 5.10 -7.54
C CYS A 23 4.69 6.17 -8.64
N GLY A 24 5.21 7.36 -8.36
CA GLY A 24 5.28 8.48 -9.31
C GLY A 24 3.96 9.23 -9.50
N ALA A 25 3.02 9.09 -8.56
CA ALA A 25 1.76 9.81 -8.53
C ALA A 25 1.86 11.07 -7.67
N ASP A 26 0.98 12.04 -7.94
CA ASP A 26 0.80 13.22 -7.10
C ASP A 26 0.12 12.83 -5.76
N PRO A 27 0.72 13.12 -4.60
CA PRO A 27 0.20 12.73 -3.29
C PRO A 27 -1.02 13.53 -2.81
N ASP A 28 -1.39 14.62 -3.49
CA ASP A 28 -2.55 15.45 -3.18
C ASP A 28 -3.75 15.13 -4.09
N THR A 29 -3.50 14.75 -5.35
CA THR A 29 -4.54 14.45 -6.34
C THR A 29 -4.69 12.96 -6.68
N PHE A 30 -3.70 12.13 -6.34
CA PHE A 30 -3.59 10.72 -6.73
C PHE A 30 -3.45 10.49 -8.24
N GLU A 31 -3.24 11.55 -9.02
CA GLU A 31 -3.09 11.46 -10.47
C GLU A 31 -1.67 11.06 -10.88
N GLY A 32 -1.56 10.40 -12.04
CA GLY A 32 -0.29 9.89 -12.57
C GLY A 32 0.14 8.57 -11.94
N GLY A 33 1.44 8.32 -11.96
CA GLY A 33 2.06 7.10 -11.46
C GLY A 33 2.15 5.95 -12.46
N ASP A 34 3.00 4.97 -12.12
CA ASP A 34 3.24 3.75 -12.90
C ASP A 34 2.59 2.54 -12.19
N PRO A 35 1.57 1.92 -12.81
CA PRO A 35 0.95 0.71 -12.28
C PRO A 35 1.98 -0.40 -12.01
N LYS A 36 3.01 -0.57 -12.85
CA LYS A 36 4.05 -1.60 -12.65
C LYS A 36 4.80 -1.38 -11.33
N ILE A 37 5.18 -0.13 -11.04
CA ILE A 37 5.85 0.21 -9.77
C ILE A 37 4.90 -0.06 -8.60
N ALA A 38 3.65 0.39 -8.69
CA ALA A 38 2.62 0.14 -7.67
C ALA A 38 2.48 -1.36 -7.36
N TYR A 39 2.41 -2.22 -8.39
CA TYR A 39 2.33 -3.67 -8.21
C TYR A 39 3.56 -4.24 -7.50
N HIS A 40 4.76 -3.80 -7.87
CA HIS A 40 6.00 -4.27 -7.24
C HIS A 40 6.08 -3.86 -5.76
N VAL A 41 5.66 -2.64 -5.42
CA VAL A 41 5.63 -2.14 -4.04
C VAL A 41 4.64 -2.95 -3.20
N ILE A 42 3.42 -3.17 -3.70
CA ILE A 42 2.41 -3.98 -3.00
C ILE A 42 2.94 -5.39 -2.76
N ARG A 43 3.48 -6.05 -3.79
CA ARG A 43 4.00 -7.42 -3.67
C ARG A 43 5.17 -7.50 -2.68
N ASN A 44 6.07 -6.52 -2.69
CA ASN A 44 7.18 -6.47 -1.74
C ASN A 44 6.67 -6.33 -0.30
N SER A 45 5.74 -5.42 -0.05
CA SER A 45 5.13 -5.24 1.28
C SER A 45 4.40 -6.50 1.76
N GLN A 46 3.66 -7.18 0.88
CA GLN A 46 3.02 -8.47 1.19
C GLN A 46 4.05 -9.54 1.54
N ASN A 47 5.17 -9.62 0.79
CA ASN A 47 6.26 -10.57 1.08
C ASN A 47 6.91 -10.32 2.44
N ILE A 48 7.18 -9.05 2.79
CA ILE A 48 7.74 -8.68 4.11
C ILE A 48 6.78 -9.08 5.22
N ALA A 49 5.50 -8.73 5.10
CA ALA A 49 4.50 -9.04 6.12
C ALA A 49 4.32 -10.56 6.31
N LYS A 50 4.34 -11.31 5.21
CA LYS A 50 4.33 -12.77 5.26
C LYS A 50 5.59 -13.35 5.92
N GLN A 51 6.77 -12.90 5.50
CA GLN A 51 8.05 -13.49 5.93
C GLN A 51 8.38 -13.16 7.39
N TYR A 52 8.12 -11.94 7.84
CA TYR A 52 8.57 -11.47 9.14
C TYR A 52 7.47 -11.42 10.19
N TRP A 53 6.20 -11.34 9.78
CA TRP A 53 5.07 -11.21 10.69
C TRP A 53 4.04 -12.34 10.53
N SER A 54 4.31 -13.33 9.68
CA SER A 54 3.41 -14.47 9.40
C SER A 54 2.00 -14.03 9.02
N ALA A 55 1.86 -12.86 8.38
CA ALA A 55 0.57 -12.31 8.01
C ALA A 55 -0.11 -13.19 6.95
N ASP A 56 -1.37 -13.54 7.17
CA ASP A 56 -2.21 -14.24 6.19
C ASP A 56 -2.85 -13.21 5.26
N ILE A 57 -2.17 -12.94 4.15
CA ILE A 57 -2.55 -11.93 3.16
C ILE A 57 -2.75 -12.60 1.81
N GLU A 58 -3.91 -12.36 1.18
CA GLU A 58 -4.13 -12.77 -0.20
C GLU A 58 -3.16 -12.03 -1.14
N PRO A 59 -2.35 -12.74 -1.94
CA PRO A 59 -1.39 -12.10 -2.86
C PRO A 59 -2.08 -11.20 -3.89
N TYR A 60 -1.51 -10.03 -4.14
CA TYR A 60 -1.93 -9.12 -5.19
C TYR A 60 -0.95 -9.12 -6.38
N PRO A 61 -1.44 -9.15 -7.64
CA PRO A 61 -2.82 -9.48 -8.01
C PRO A 61 -3.17 -10.94 -7.64
N PRO A 62 -4.46 -11.25 -7.43
CA PRO A 62 -4.91 -12.60 -7.12
C PRO A 62 -4.55 -13.56 -8.27
N THR A 63 -3.99 -14.71 -7.91
CA THR A 63 -3.43 -15.72 -8.83
C THR A 63 -4.44 -16.32 -9.81
N ARG A 64 -5.75 -16.12 -9.60
CA ARG A 64 -6.81 -16.75 -10.41
C ARG A 64 -7.43 -15.89 -11.52
N ARG A 65 -7.05 -14.62 -11.73
CA ARG A 65 -7.76 -13.78 -12.72
C ARG A 65 -6.96 -12.81 -13.59
N PHE A 66 -5.62 -12.79 -13.51
CA PHE A 66 -4.85 -11.86 -14.32
C PHE A 66 -3.74 -12.59 -15.07
N ASN A 67 -3.97 -12.83 -16.37
CA ASN A 67 -2.88 -13.17 -17.28
C ASN A 67 -2.08 -11.88 -17.49
N TRP A 68 -0.95 -11.80 -16.82
CA TRP A 68 -0.05 -10.64 -16.89
C TRP A 68 0.51 -10.51 -18.32
N PRO A 69 0.51 -9.33 -18.96
CA PRO A 69 1.21 -9.08 -20.22
C PRO A 69 2.74 -9.02 -20.07
#